data_AF-A0A844Q9H8-F1
#
_entry.id   AF-A0A844Q9H8-F1
#
_cell.length_a   1.000
_cell.length_b   1.000
_cell.length_c   1.000
_cell.angle_alpha   90.00
_cell.angle_beta   90.00
_cell.angle_gamma   90.00
#
_symmetry.space_group_name_H-M   'P 1'
#
loop_
_entity.id
_entity.type
_entity.pdbx_description
1 polymer ?
#
loop_
_entity_poly.entity_id
_entity_poly.type
_entity_poly.pdbx_seq_one_letter_code
_entity_poly.pdbx_strand_id
1 'polypeptide(L)'
;MSTFIIIPDTQHIMRENEPFLERIESGYRHLVETRPIDAVVHLGDIVQEGGATYDEFRTARSLFAPFEKTGSPVLYATGNHDFDDVSQNARDNERDLHTFHHFFGGSRVSDDERYIGSFERGRTENSAFLVDGIVVLITEFAPRPAVLDWAKGLAHDYAMYPVVYVTHAYLYDDGEPSRPGCRHHPSTIPQTRDGADGETIWNEWLRDTSNVIATFSGHHVDRFHAESIATTTEGTRIVQCFQNWQKEARGGGGKVRIATFSRNRLWLTLETYDPVTRETSDVVHYFRK
;
A
#
# COMPACT_ATOMS: atom_id res chain seq x y z
N MET A 1 -16.52 -9.57 9.74
CA MET A 1 -15.07 -9.28 9.74
C MET A 1 -14.71 -8.99 8.31
N SER A 2 -13.70 -8.17 8.08
CA SER A 2 -13.18 -7.87 6.75
C SER A 2 -11.69 -8.17 6.74
N THR A 3 -11.20 -8.93 5.76
CA THR A 3 -9.82 -9.39 5.69
C THR A 3 -9.14 -8.78 4.47
N PHE A 4 -8.14 -7.93 4.71
CA PHE A 4 -7.33 -7.33 3.66
C PHE A 4 -5.95 -7.96 3.63
N ILE A 5 -5.45 -8.29 2.43
CA ILE A 5 -4.06 -8.68 2.23
C ILE A 5 -3.27 -7.44 1.86
N ILE A 6 -2.26 -7.12 2.66
CA ILE A 6 -1.36 -5.99 2.43
C ILE A 6 -0.04 -6.54 1.89
N ILE A 7 0.22 -6.28 0.62
CA ILE A 7 1.43 -6.69 -0.08
C ILE A 7 2.44 -5.53 -0.02
N PRO A 8 3.59 -5.71 0.64
CA PRO A 8 4.62 -4.68 0.74
C PRO A 8 5.42 -4.60 -0.57
N ASP A 9 6.52 -3.86 -0.55
CA ASP A 9 7.49 -3.77 -1.62
C ASP A 9 7.94 -5.16 -2.15
N THR A 10 7.76 -5.40 -3.44
CA THR A 10 8.08 -6.70 -4.09
C THR A 10 9.14 -6.57 -5.18
N GLN A 11 9.66 -5.37 -5.41
CA GLN A 11 10.58 -5.03 -6.49
C GLN A 11 11.77 -5.99 -6.65
N HIS A 12 12.39 -6.39 -5.54
CA HIS A 12 13.51 -7.33 -5.57
C HIS A 12 13.10 -8.75 -6.00
N ILE A 13 11.88 -9.19 -5.67
CA ILE A 13 11.33 -10.48 -6.10
C ILE A 13 11.13 -10.47 -7.62
N MET A 14 10.61 -9.36 -8.17
CA MET A 14 10.39 -9.22 -9.61
C MET A 14 11.70 -9.22 -10.40
N ARG A 15 12.75 -8.61 -9.85
CA ARG A 15 14.07 -8.56 -10.50
C ARG A 15 14.83 -9.89 -10.46
N GLU A 16 14.79 -10.64 -9.34
CA GLU A 16 15.88 -11.57 -9.02
C GLU A 16 15.66 -13.09 -9.25
N ASN A 17 14.46 -13.69 -9.40
CA ASN A 17 14.43 -15.18 -9.60
C ASN A 17 13.12 -15.94 -9.97
N GLU A 18 13.13 -16.60 -11.13
CA GLU A 18 12.09 -17.52 -11.66
C GLU A 18 11.73 -18.76 -10.79
N PRO A 19 12.65 -19.52 -10.15
CA PRO A 19 12.27 -20.71 -9.38
C PRO A 19 11.61 -20.40 -8.03
N PHE A 20 11.79 -19.18 -7.53
CA PHE A 20 11.27 -18.77 -6.23
C PHE A 20 9.83 -18.24 -6.33
N LEU A 21 9.51 -17.61 -7.46
CA LEU A 21 8.18 -17.10 -7.79
C LEU A 21 7.12 -18.18 -7.74
N GLU A 22 7.39 -19.37 -8.28
CA GLU A 22 6.42 -20.49 -8.25
C GLU A 22 6.05 -20.90 -6.82
N ARG A 23 7.01 -20.86 -5.88
CA ARG A 23 6.76 -21.20 -4.48
C ARG A 23 5.97 -20.11 -3.77
N ILE A 24 6.29 -18.83 -4.03
CA ILE A 24 5.49 -17.70 -3.50
C ILE A 24 4.06 -17.78 -4.04
N GLU A 25 3.89 -17.95 -5.35
CA GLU A 25 2.58 -18.03 -6.00
C GLU A 25 1.76 -19.21 -5.43
N SER A 26 2.41 -20.36 -5.19
CA SER A 26 1.76 -21.48 -4.51
C SER A 26 1.33 -21.16 -3.08
N GLY A 27 2.08 -20.34 -2.36
CA GLY A 27 1.69 -19.84 -1.04
C GLY A 27 0.51 -18.88 -1.12
N TYR A 28 0.49 -17.97 -2.09
CA TYR A 28 -0.65 -17.08 -2.33
C TYR A 28 -1.91 -17.87 -2.72
N ARG A 29 -1.79 -18.91 -3.56
CA ARG A 29 -2.90 -19.84 -3.83
C ARG A 29 -3.41 -20.50 -2.55
N HIS A 30 -2.51 -21.00 -1.71
CA HIS A 30 -2.91 -21.59 -0.44
C HIS A 30 -3.61 -20.57 0.48
N LEU A 31 -3.12 -19.33 0.54
CA LEU A 31 -3.72 -18.27 1.33
C LEU A 31 -5.15 -17.95 0.87
N VAL A 32 -5.38 -17.78 -0.43
CA VAL A 32 -6.72 -17.50 -0.98
C VAL A 32 -7.67 -18.69 -0.83
N GLU A 33 -7.17 -19.92 -0.81
CA GLU A 33 -7.96 -21.13 -0.62
C GLU A 33 -8.36 -21.37 0.85
N THR A 34 -7.59 -20.84 1.80
CA THR A 34 -7.78 -21.11 3.24
C THR A 34 -8.37 -19.96 4.02
N ARG A 35 -8.47 -18.76 3.42
CA ARG A 35 -9.01 -17.58 4.08
C ARG A 35 -9.91 -16.78 3.13
N PRO A 36 -11.06 -16.27 3.62
CA PRO A 36 -11.79 -15.26 2.88
C PRO A 36 -10.93 -13.99 2.80
N ILE A 37 -10.85 -13.41 1.60
CA ILE A 37 -10.15 -12.17 1.31
C ILE A 37 -11.19 -11.22 0.75
N ASP A 38 -11.28 -10.02 1.32
CA ASP A 38 -12.25 -9.00 0.91
C ASP A 38 -11.58 -7.92 0.04
N ALA A 39 -10.28 -7.68 0.22
CA ALA A 39 -9.46 -6.83 -0.64
C ALA A 39 -7.98 -7.22 -0.58
N VAL A 40 -7.24 -6.83 -1.61
CA VAL A 40 -5.78 -6.92 -1.66
C VAL A 40 -5.22 -5.55 -2.01
N VAL A 41 -4.21 -5.10 -1.27
CA VAL A 41 -3.60 -3.78 -1.45
C VAL A 41 -2.09 -3.92 -1.53
N HIS A 42 -1.50 -3.52 -2.65
CA HIS A 42 -0.06 -3.38 -2.80
C HIS A 42 0.38 -1.98 -2.39
N LEU A 43 1.47 -1.88 -1.63
CA LEU A 43 1.95 -0.62 -1.04
C LEU A 43 2.88 0.18 -1.95
N GLY A 44 2.97 -0.11 -3.25
CA GLY A 44 4.01 0.45 -4.14
C GLY A 44 5.34 -0.32 -4.13
N ASP A 45 6.25 0.10 -5.01
CA ASP A 45 7.48 -0.61 -5.38
C ASP A 45 7.19 -2.06 -5.78
N ILE A 46 6.31 -2.18 -6.77
CA ILE A 46 5.96 -3.48 -7.37
C ILE A 46 7.15 -4.01 -8.15
N VAL A 47 7.79 -3.14 -8.94
CA VAL A 47 8.93 -3.46 -9.79
C VAL A 47 10.16 -2.65 -9.36
N GLN A 48 11.34 -3.02 -9.86
CA GLN A 48 12.61 -2.43 -9.44
C GLN A 48 13.13 -1.38 -10.41
N GLU A 49 12.95 -1.60 -11.71
CA GLU A 49 13.54 -0.77 -12.76
C GLU A 49 12.47 0.04 -13.53
N GLY A 50 11.23 0.07 -13.01
CA GLY A 50 10.16 0.88 -13.57
C GLY A 50 9.93 0.62 -15.06
N GLY A 51 9.66 1.68 -15.81
CA GLY A 51 9.35 1.61 -17.24
C GLY A 51 10.44 1.02 -18.13
N ALA A 52 11.68 0.87 -17.62
CA ALA A 52 12.77 0.24 -18.34
C ALA A 52 12.56 -1.28 -18.55
N THR A 53 11.77 -1.94 -17.69
CA THR A 53 11.67 -3.41 -17.68
C THR A 53 10.22 -3.90 -17.62
N TYR A 54 9.59 -4.06 -18.78
CA TYR A 54 8.23 -4.64 -18.91
C TYR A 54 8.11 -6.06 -18.32
N ASP A 55 9.20 -6.83 -18.30
CA ASP A 55 9.17 -8.20 -17.80
C ASP A 55 8.96 -8.26 -16.27
N GLU A 56 9.45 -7.28 -15.51
CA GLU A 56 9.17 -7.20 -14.07
C GLU A 56 7.67 -7.00 -13.81
N PHE A 57 7.02 -6.15 -14.60
CA PHE A 57 5.57 -5.97 -14.54
C PHE A 57 4.81 -7.25 -14.94
N ARG A 58 5.23 -7.95 -15.99
CA ARG A 58 4.62 -9.23 -16.39
C ARG A 58 4.74 -10.28 -15.28
N THR A 59 5.90 -10.34 -14.65
CA THR A 59 6.14 -11.22 -13.50
C THR A 59 5.22 -10.88 -12.35
N ALA A 60 5.10 -9.60 -11.97
CA ALA A 60 4.19 -9.15 -10.92
C ALA A 60 2.73 -9.51 -11.23
N ARG A 61 2.28 -9.30 -12.47
CA ARG A 61 0.93 -9.71 -12.93
C ARG A 61 0.70 -11.20 -12.76
N SER A 62 1.67 -12.02 -13.13
CA SER A 62 1.55 -13.48 -12.97
C SER A 62 1.53 -13.87 -11.50
N LEU A 63 2.40 -13.28 -10.68
CA LEU A 63 2.52 -13.60 -9.27
C LEU A 63 1.25 -13.24 -8.47
N PHE A 64 0.60 -12.13 -8.80
CA PHE A 64 -0.61 -11.66 -8.11
C PHE A 64 -1.91 -12.23 -8.67
N ALA A 65 -1.86 -12.99 -9.78
CA ALA A 65 -3.03 -13.60 -10.40
C ALA A 65 -3.90 -14.45 -9.44
N PRO A 66 -3.36 -15.17 -8.42
CA PRO A 66 -4.20 -15.87 -7.44
C PRO A 66 -5.17 -14.93 -6.70
N PHE A 67 -4.74 -13.72 -6.36
CA PHE A 67 -5.59 -12.74 -5.67
C PHE A 67 -6.68 -12.18 -6.58
N GLU A 68 -6.35 -11.86 -7.83
CA GLU A 68 -7.32 -11.34 -8.80
C GLU A 68 -8.44 -12.33 -9.10
N LYS A 69 -8.12 -13.63 -9.12
CA LYS A 69 -9.10 -14.70 -9.36
C LYS A 69 -10.15 -14.84 -8.24
N THR A 70 -9.94 -14.20 -7.09
CA THR A 70 -10.93 -14.21 -6.00
C THR A 70 -12.16 -13.35 -6.30
N GLY A 71 -12.07 -12.40 -7.24
CA GLY A 71 -13.10 -11.39 -7.46
C GLY A 71 -13.08 -10.24 -6.45
N SER A 72 -12.15 -10.26 -5.50
CA SER A 72 -11.87 -9.13 -4.59
C SER A 72 -11.17 -8.00 -5.36
N PRO A 73 -11.35 -6.73 -4.97
CA PRO A 73 -10.60 -5.65 -5.56
C PRO A 73 -9.13 -5.81 -5.18
N VAL A 74 -8.26 -5.73 -6.19
CA VAL A 74 -6.81 -5.70 -6.04
C VAL A 74 -6.34 -4.32 -6.41
N LEU A 75 -5.80 -3.62 -5.43
CA LEU A 75 -5.50 -2.21 -5.50
C LEU A 75 -3.99 -2.00 -5.39
N TYR A 76 -3.46 -1.04 -6.13
CA TYR A 76 -2.02 -0.82 -6.25
C TYR A 76 -1.69 0.64 -5.98
N ALA A 77 -1.06 0.92 -4.84
CA ALA A 77 -0.28 2.14 -4.70
C ALA A 77 0.97 2.04 -5.60
N THR A 78 1.54 3.17 -5.95
CA THR A 78 2.83 3.25 -6.65
C THR A 78 3.93 3.62 -5.67
N GLY A 79 5.12 3.06 -5.88
CA GLY A 79 6.36 3.45 -5.19
C GLY A 79 7.30 4.22 -6.10
N ASN A 80 8.47 4.60 -5.59
CA ASN A 80 9.46 5.34 -6.36
C ASN A 80 10.12 4.50 -7.46
N HIS A 81 10.06 3.16 -7.36
CA HIS A 81 10.57 2.26 -8.39
C HIS A 81 9.55 1.92 -9.49
N ASP A 82 8.29 2.37 -9.36
CA ASP A 82 7.25 2.09 -10.36
C ASP A 82 7.16 3.15 -11.46
N PHE A 83 7.84 4.30 -11.31
CA PHE A 83 7.91 5.36 -12.31
C PHE A 83 8.60 4.88 -13.60
N ASP A 84 8.30 5.51 -14.73
CA ASP A 84 8.92 5.17 -16.01
C ASP A 84 10.43 5.49 -16.02
N ASP A 85 10.86 6.59 -15.39
CA ASP A 85 12.26 6.91 -15.11
C ASP A 85 12.52 6.86 -13.60
N VAL A 86 13.28 5.85 -13.16
CA VAL A 86 13.69 5.65 -11.76
C VAL A 86 15.11 6.16 -11.47
N SER A 87 15.74 6.83 -12.44
CA SER A 87 17.12 7.27 -12.32
C SER A 87 17.28 8.44 -11.35
N GLN A 88 18.49 8.58 -10.78
CA GLN A 88 18.85 9.74 -9.95
C GLN A 88 19.03 11.04 -10.75
N ASN A 89 18.99 10.95 -12.09
CA ASN A 89 19.08 12.08 -13.00
C ASN A 89 17.72 12.42 -13.64
N ALA A 90 16.64 11.77 -13.22
CA ALA A 90 15.29 12.10 -13.63
C ALA A 90 14.98 13.57 -13.34
N ARG A 91 14.06 14.16 -14.10
CA ARG A 91 13.69 15.55 -13.86
C ARG A 91 12.92 15.67 -12.56
N ASP A 92 13.06 16.82 -11.93
CA ASP A 92 12.30 17.11 -10.72
C ASP A 92 10.80 17.00 -10.99
N ASN A 93 10.12 16.23 -10.14
CA ASN A 93 8.68 15.98 -10.19
C ASN A 93 8.19 15.22 -11.44
N GLU A 94 9.07 14.49 -12.12
CA GLU A 94 8.72 13.62 -13.25
C GLU A 94 8.14 12.29 -12.74
N ARG A 95 6.81 12.17 -12.75
CA ARG A 95 6.04 11.04 -12.20
C ARG A 95 5.32 10.23 -13.27
N ASP A 96 5.96 10.04 -14.43
CA ASP A 96 5.35 9.29 -15.52
C ASP A 96 5.19 7.81 -15.13
N LEU A 97 4.03 7.25 -15.42
CA LEU A 97 3.58 5.92 -14.98
C LEU A 97 2.94 5.14 -16.15
N HIS A 98 3.34 5.42 -17.39
CA HIS A 98 2.72 4.81 -18.56
C HIS A 98 2.82 3.28 -18.54
N THR A 99 3.98 2.75 -18.13
CA THR A 99 4.18 1.30 -18.02
C THR A 99 3.34 0.73 -16.90
N PHE A 100 3.34 1.36 -15.72
CA PHE A 100 2.46 0.96 -14.62
C PHE A 100 0.98 0.93 -15.05
N HIS A 101 0.48 1.98 -15.70
CA HIS A 101 -0.91 2.05 -16.16
C HIS A 101 -1.23 1.00 -17.23
N HIS A 102 -0.27 0.59 -18.05
CA HIS A 102 -0.47 -0.50 -19.01
C HIS A 102 -0.81 -1.83 -18.32
N PHE A 103 -0.18 -2.12 -17.18
CA PHE A 103 -0.34 -3.39 -16.46
C PHE A 103 -1.37 -3.33 -15.32
N PHE A 104 -1.46 -2.20 -14.62
CA PHE A 104 -2.23 -2.03 -13.38
C PHE A 104 -3.27 -0.89 -13.45
N GLY A 105 -3.37 -0.18 -14.58
CA GLY A 105 -4.35 0.90 -14.79
C GLY A 105 -5.63 0.49 -15.53
N GLY A 106 -6.45 1.49 -15.87
CA GLY A 106 -7.51 1.39 -16.88
C GLY A 106 -8.93 1.08 -16.38
N SER A 107 -9.83 0.78 -17.33
CA SER A 107 -11.29 0.54 -17.15
C SER A 107 -11.64 -0.64 -16.23
N ARG A 108 -10.63 -1.41 -15.79
CA ARG A 108 -10.77 -2.57 -14.92
C ARG A 108 -11.25 -2.22 -13.51
N VAL A 109 -11.03 -0.96 -13.11
CA VAL A 109 -11.36 -0.45 -11.78
C VAL A 109 -12.69 0.30 -11.78
N SER A 110 -13.02 1.04 -12.85
CA SER A 110 -14.26 1.82 -12.91
C SER A 110 -15.53 0.98 -13.04
N ASP A 111 -15.42 -0.26 -13.51
CA ASP A 111 -16.55 -1.18 -13.70
C ASP A 111 -16.86 -2.00 -12.43
N ASP A 112 -16.03 -1.88 -11.39
CA ASP A 112 -16.26 -2.50 -10.09
C ASP A 112 -17.30 -1.69 -9.30
N GLU A 113 -18.37 -2.34 -8.83
CA GLU A 113 -19.43 -1.69 -8.04
C GLU A 113 -18.92 -1.09 -6.71
N ARG A 114 -17.76 -1.54 -6.24
CA ARG A 114 -17.10 -1.04 -5.03
C ARG A 114 -16.31 0.25 -5.29
N TYR A 115 -16.06 0.62 -6.54
CA TYR A 115 -15.28 1.81 -6.88
C TYR A 115 -16.01 3.09 -6.47
N ILE A 116 -15.33 3.94 -5.70
CA ILE A 116 -15.83 5.25 -5.27
C ILE A 116 -15.40 6.34 -6.27
N GLY A 117 -14.12 6.35 -6.65
CA GLY A 117 -13.55 7.39 -7.49
C GLY A 117 -12.03 7.37 -7.53
N SER A 118 -11.45 8.17 -8.43
CA SER A 118 -10.02 8.43 -8.54
C SER A 118 -9.75 9.90 -8.76
N PHE A 119 -8.55 10.37 -8.40
CA PHE A 119 -8.16 11.76 -8.62
C PHE A 119 -8.10 12.08 -10.13
N GLU A 120 -7.33 11.31 -10.89
CA GLU A 120 -7.38 11.34 -12.35
C GLU A 120 -8.23 10.19 -12.91
N ARG A 121 -9.09 10.51 -13.88
CA ARG A 121 -9.95 9.52 -14.55
C ARG A 121 -9.10 8.47 -15.27
N GLY A 122 -9.38 7.19 -15.01
CA GLY A 122 -8.71 6.05 -15.65
C GLY A 122 -7.37 5.68 -15.01
N ARG A 123 -6.96 6.39 -13.96
CA ARG A 123 -5.79 6.12 -13.14
C ARG A 123 -6.19 5.43 -11.83
N THR A 124 -5.30 4.62 -11.27
CA THR A 124 -5.61 3.70 -10.17
C THR A 124 -4.72 3.91 -8.95
N GLU A 125 -3.57 4.55 -9.12
CA GLU A 125 -2.62 4.91 -8.06
C GLU A 125 -3.19 5.92 -7.05
N ASN A 126 -4.22 6.67 -7.45
CA ASN A 126 -4.97 7.61 -6.63
C ASN A 126 -6.46 7.25 -6.68
N SER A 127 -6.89 6.25 -5.93
CA SER A 127 -8.26 5.72 -6.02
C SER A 127 -8.83 5.29 -4.67
N ALA A 128 -10.16 5.19 -4.62
CA ALA A 128 -10.88 4.77 -3.44
C ALA A 128 -11.94 3.71 -3.77
N PHE A 129 -12.13 2.78 -2.85
CA PHE A 129 -13.11 1.70 -2.96
C PHE A 129 -13.85 1.50 -1.64
N LEU A 130 -15.15 1.20 -1.70
CA LEU A 130 -15.95 0.78 -0.56
C LEU A 130 -15.97 -0.75 -0.49
N VAL A 131 -15.12 -1.30 0.36
CA VAL A 131 -15.02 -2.75 0.57
C VAL A 131 -15.61 -3.10 1.91
N ASP A 132 -16.73 -3.80 1.89
CA ASP A 132 -17.34 -4.36 3.09
C ASP A 132 -17.65 -3.33 4.20
N GLY A 133 -18.03 -2.11 3.78
CA GLY A 133 -18.30 -0.99 4.68
C GLY A 133 -17.05 -0.24 5.17
N ILE A 134 -15.87 -0.52 4.58
CA ILE A 134 -14.61 0.20 4.83
C ILE A 134 -14.19 0.89 3.54
N VAL A 135 -13.85 2.17 3.61
CA VAL A 135 -13.24 2.89 2.49
C VAL A 135 -11.75 2.57 2.47
N VAL A 136 -11.28 1.92 1.41
CA VAL A 136 -9.86 1.75 1.14
C VAL A 136 -9.44 2.88 0.20
N LEU A 137 -8.68 3.85 0.73
CA LEU A 137 -8.23 5.05 0.03
C LEU A 137 -6.73 4.96 -0.20
N ILE A 138 -6.32 5.00 -1.47
CA ILE A 138 -4.93 4.86 -1.89
C ILE A 138 -4.49 6.13 -2.58
N THR A 139 -3.27 6.56 -2.26
CA THR A 139 -2.57 7.61 -3.01
C THR A 139 -1.21 7.13 -3.48
N GLU A 140 -0.71 7.80 -4.51
CA GLU A 140 0.63 7.63 -5.06
C GLU A 140 1.74 7.84 -4.02
N PHE A 141 2.94 7.39 -4.35
CA PHE A 141 4.14 7.67 -3.57
C PHE A 141 4.32 9.19 -3.37
N ALA A 142 4.44 9.59 -2.11
CA ALA A 142 4.62 10.97 -1.69
C ALA A 142 3.60 11.88 -2.40
N PRO A 143 2.31 11.79 -2.03
CA PRO A 143 1.23 12.36 -2.80
C PRO A 143 1.44 13.84 -3.05
N ARG A 144 1.16 14.27 -4.28
CA ARG A 144 1.17 15.70 -4.61
C ARG A 144 0.17 16.44 -3.72
N PRO A 145 0.36 17.73 -3.42
CA PRO A 145 -0.56 18.49 -2.58
C PRO A 145 -2.02 18.41 -3.03
N ALA A 146 -2.27 18.48 -4.35
CA ALA A 146 -3.62 18.35 -4.91
C ALA A 146 -4.24 16.95 -4.70
N VAL A 147 -3.42 15.90 -4.69
CA VAL A 147 -3.87 14.52 -4.41
C VAL A 147 -4.17 14.36 -2.93
N LEU A 148 -3.35 14.92 -2.05
CA LEU A 148 -3.60 14.90 -0.61
C LEU A 148 -4.90 15.66 -0.27
N ASP A 149 -5.14 16.82 -0.88
CA ASP A 149 -6.39 17.56 -0.72
C ASP A 149 -7.61 16.80 -1.27
N TRP A 150 -7.47 16.09 -2.39
CA TRP A 150 -8.52 15.21 -2.89
C TRP A 150 -8.81 14.06 -1.91
N ALA A 151 -7.77 13.39 -1.39
CA ALA A 151 -7.91 12.31 -0.42
C ALA A 151 -8.61 12.77 0.87
N LYS A 152 -8.24 13.97 1.37
CA LYS A 152 -8.92 14.65 2.49
C LYS A 152 -10.40 14.88 2.22
N GLY A 153 -10.73 15.43 1.05
CA GLY A 153 -12.11 15.68 0.63
C GLY A 153 -12.92 14.39 0.56
N LEU A 154 -12.36 13.33 -0.04
CA LEU A 154 -13.03 12.04 -0.15
C LEU A 154 -13.28 11.41 1.23
N ALA A 155 -12.29 11.43 2.12
CA ALA A 155 -12.46 10.92 3.48
C ALA A 155 -13.54 11.70 4.26
N HIS A 156 -13.65 13.01 4.03
CA HIS A 156 -14.71 13.85 4.58
C HIS A 156 -16.10 13.49 4.01
N ASP A 157 -16.21 13.33 2.69
CA ASP A 157 -17.48 12.99 2.03
C ASP A 157 -18.00 11.60 2.44
N TYR A 158 -17.09 10.71 2.84
CA TYR A 158 -17.37 9.37 3.38
C TYR A 158 -17.20 9.29 4.91
N ALA A 159 -17.44 10.38 5.65
CA ALA A 159 -17.26 10.46 7.11
C ALA A 159 -17.98 9.36 7.92
N MET A 160 -19.06 8.78 7.38
CA MET A 160 -19.81 7.70 8.03
C MET A 160 -19.14 6.32 7.94
N TYR A 161 -18.13 6.18 7.09
CA TYR A 161 -17.40 4.93 6.90
C TYR A 161 -16.00 5.02 7.50
N PRO A 162 -15.50 3.96 8.15
CA PRO A 162 -14.09 3.86 8.50
C PRO A 162 -13.23 3.88 7.24
N VAL A 163 -12.12 4.62 7.30
CA VAL A 163 -11.15 4.74 6.21
C VAL A 163 -9.86 4.01 6.58
N VAL A 164 -9.39 3.16 5.67
CA VAL A 164 -8.03 2.63 5.64
C VAL A 164 -7.28 3.42 4.59
N TYR A 165 -6.27 4.20 5.02
CA TYR A 165 -5.46 5.01 4.12
C TYR A 165 -4.16 4.30 3.77
N VAL A 166 -3.77 4.35 2.51
CA VAL A 166 -2.57 3.68 2.00
C VAL A 166 -1.78 4.65 1.12
N THR A 167 -0.49 4.71 1.37
CA THR A 167 0.49 5.42 0.55
C THR A 167 1.85 4.75 0.72
N HIS A 168 2.71 4.85 -0.28
CA HIS A 168 4.00 4.14 -0.25
C HIS A 168 4.91 4.64 0.89
N ALA A 169 4.97 5.95 1.13
CA ALA A 169 5.80 6.54 2.18
C ALA A 169 4.95 7.30 3.20
N TYR A 170 4.92 6.80 4.44
CA TYR A 170 4.23 7.45 5.56
C TYR A 170 4.97 7.23 6.87
N LEU A 171 4.92 6.03 7.44
CA LEU A 171 5.48 5.73 8.76
C LEU A 171 6.95 5.31 8.63
N TYR A 172 7.84 5.93 9.41
CA TYR A 172 9.25 5.56 9.44
C TYR A 172 9.48 4.35 10.37
N ASP A 173 10.71 3.84 10.37
CA ASP A 173 11.07 2.62 11.09
C ASP A 173 11.06 2.76 12.63
N ASP A 174 10.99 3.99 13.12
CA ASP A 174 10.84 4.34 14.54
C ASP A 174 9.37 4.40 15.00
N GLY A 175 8.42 4.16 14.08
CA GLY A 175 6.98 4.20 14.37
C GLY A 175 6.39 5.61 14.41
N GLU A 176 7.14 6.63 14.01
CA GLU A 176 6.66 8.00 13.82
C GLU A 176 6.49 8.32 12.33
N PRO A 177 5.68 9.31 11.95
CA PRO A 177 5.64 9.76 10.57
C PRO A 177 7.04 10.16 10.07
N SER A 178 7.35 9.75 8.84
CA SER A 178 8.59 10.13 8.14
C SER A 178 8.69 11.64 8.00
N ARG A 179 9.90 12.17 8.17
CA ARG A 179 10.16 13.60 8.33
C ARG A 179 11.53 13.97 7.75
N PRO A 180 11.82 15.26 7.52
CA PRO A 180 13.11 15.68 7.00
C PRO A 180 14.29 15.11 7.80
N GLY A 181 15.24 14.52 7.10
CA GLY A 181 16.41 13.86 7.70
C GLY A 181 16.27 12.34 7.88
N CYS A 182 15.06 11.77 7.76
CA CYS A 182 14.90 10.32 7.60
C CYS A 182 15.65 9.83 6.35
N ARG A 183 16.18 8.61 6.41
CA ARG A 183 16.83 8.01 5.25
C ARG A 183 15.78 7.68 4.18
N HIS A 184 16.16 7.80 2.91
CA HIS A 184 15.27 7.61 1.76
C HIS A 184 14.05 8.56 1.80
N HIS A 185 14.16 9.72 2.45
CA HIS A 185 13.07 10.67 2.50
C HIS A 185 12.55 11.05 1.09
N PRO A 186 11.24 11.17 0.85
CA PRO A 186 10.70 11.45 -0.48
C PRO A 186 11.32 12.66 -1.19
N SER A 187 11.60 13.74 -0.46
CA SER A 187 12.23 14.93 -1.05
C SER A 187 13.67 14.73 -1.56
N THR A 188 14.30 13.59 -1.25
CA THR A 188 15.61 13.21 -1.79
C THR A 188 15.51 12.55 -3.16
N ILE A 189 14.30 12.15 -3.58
CA ILE A 189 14.00 11.51 -4.85
C ILE A 189 13.57 12.59 -5.86
N PRO A 190 14.27 12.76 -7.00
CA PRO A 190 13.95 13.83 -7.97
C PRO A 190 12.47 13.88 -8.36
N GLN A 191 11.88 12.71 -8.63
CA GLN A 191 10.51 12.52 -9.11
C GLN A 191 9.44 13.03 -8.12
N THR A 192 9.76 13.23 -6.84
CA THR A 192 8.76 13.55 -5.81
C THR A 192 9.19 14.63 -4.83
N ARG A 193 10.05 15.57 -5.25
CA ARG A 193 10.47 16.71 -4.41
C ARG A 193 9.31 17.60 -3.93
N ASP A 194 8.21 17.61 -4.67
CA ASP A 194 6.97 18.31 -4.34
C ASP A 194 5.96 17.48 -3.51
N GLY A 195 6.28 16.21 -3.24
CA GLY A 195 5.39 15.27 -2.57
C GLY A 195 5.33 15.44 -1.07
N ALA A 196 4.17 15.13 -0.49
CA ALA A 196 4.00 15.10 0.96
C ALA A 196 4.75 13.90 1.58
N ASP A 197 5.54 14.18 2.62
CA ASP A 197 6.10 13.17 3.51
C ASP A 197 5.10 12.76 4.60
N GLY A 198 5.50 11.86 5.50
CA GLY A 198 4.65 11.40 6.60
C GLY A 198 4.22 12.52 7.53
N GLU A 199 5.14 13.42 7.90
CA GLU A 199 4.87 14.56 8.77
C GLU A 199 3.85 15.52 8.15
N THR A 200 3.95 15.78 6.85
CA THR A 200 3.01 16.60 6.08
C THR A 200 1.63 15.95 6.05
N ILE A 201 1.56 14.67 5.69
CA ILE A 201 0.30 13.89 5.68
C ILE A 201 -0.35 13.91 7.07
N TRP A 202 0.43 13.70 8.13
CA TRP A 202 -0.09 13.73 9.49
C TRP A 202 -0.62 15.12 9.85
N ASN A 203 0.17 16.15 9.63
CA ASN A 203 -0.14 17.52 10.08
C ASN A 203 -1.27 18.18 9.29
N GLU A 204 -1.38 17.90 8.00
CA GLU A 204 -2.37 18.52 7.12
C GLU A 204 -3.68 17.73 7.00
N TRP A 205 -3.70 16.47 7.48
CA TRP A 205 -4.87 15.62 7.39
C TRP A 205 -5.09 14.72 8.61
N LEU A 206 -4.23 13.72 8.82
CA LEU A 206 -4.58 12.59 9.69
C LEU A 206 -4.74 12.99 11.14
N ARG A 207 -4.04 14.04 11.61
CA ARG A 207 -4.19 14.50 12.99
C ARG A 207 -5.58 15.06 13.31
N ASP A 208 -6.35 15.49 12.31
CA ASP A 208 -7.64 16.18 12.46
C ASP A 208 -8.82 15.38 11.88
N THR A 209 -8.61 14.10 11.53
CA THR A 209 -9.67 13.21 11.02
C THR A 209 -10.34 12.38 12.13
N SER A 210 -11.59 12.01 11.94
CA SER A 210 -12.36 11.18 12.90
C SER A 210 -12.67 9.77 12.39
N ASN A 211 -12.52 9.53 11.08
CA ASN A 211 -12.93 8.27 10.44
C ASN A 211 -11.78 7.44 9.87
N VAL A 212 -10.55 7.95 9.77
CA VAL A 212 -9.38 7.10 9.46
C VAL A 212 -9.10 6.19 10.66
N ILE A 213 -8.98 4.90 10.41
CA ILE A 213 -8.77 3.87 11.45
C ILE A 213 -7.44 3.16 11.34
N ALA A 214 -6.86 3.11 10.14
CA ALA A 214 -5.56 2.50 9.93
C ALA A 214 -4.82 3.15 8.75
N THR A 215 -3.49 3.15 8.81
CA THR A 215 -2.62 3.49 7.69
C THR A 215 -1.67 2.34 7.38
N PHE A 216 -1.38 2.11 6.09
CA PHE A 216 -0.37 1.17 5.64
C PHE A 216 0.61 1.84 4.67
N SER A 217 1.90 1.57 4.87
CA SER A 217 3.00 2.08 4.04
C SER A 217 4.18 1.11 3.95
N GLY A 218 5.06 1.35 2.98
CA GLY A 218 6.27 0.56 2.70
C GLY A 218 7.50 1.47 2.66
N HIS A 219 8.28 1.39 1.58
CA HIS A 219 9.37 2.32 1.21
C HIS A 219 10.64 2.27 2.06
N HIS A 220 10.53 2.40 3.38
CA HIS A 220 11.69 2.40 4.27
C HIS A 220 12.30 1.00 4.37
N VAL A 221 13.62 0.92 4.59
CA VAL A 221 14.39 -0.34 4.48
C VAL A 221 15.30 -0.62 5.67
N ASP A 222 15.34 0.29 6.65
CA ASP A 222 16.21 0.17 7.81
C ASP A 222 15.70 -0.90 8.80
N ARG A 223 14.39 -1.19 8.77
CA ARG A 223 13.72 -2.33 9.43
C ARG A 223 12.67 -2.94 8.52
N PHE A 224 12.14 -4.09 8.91
CA PHE A 224 11.13 -4.80 8.11
C PHE A 224 9.68 -4.39 8.37
N HIS A 225 9.39 -3.88 9.57
CA HIS A 225 8.07 -3.37 9.92
C HIS A 225 8.16 -2.49 11.16
N ALA A 226 7.18 -1.62 11.33
CA ALA A 226 6.95 -0.85 12.54
C ALA A 226 5.45 -0.56 12.67
N GLU A 227 4.96 -0.55 13.90
CA GLU A 227 3.59 -0.19 14.20
C GLU A 227 3.49 0.77 15.37
N SER A 228 2.57 1.72 15.27
CA SER A 228 2.26 2.64 16.35
C SER A 228 0.77 2.96 16.37
N ILE A 229 0.34 3.62 17.44
CA ILE A 229 -1.03 4.12 17.55
C ILE A 229 -0.94 5.63 17.77
N ALA A 230 -1.35 6.40 16.78
CA ALA A 230 -1.46 7.84 16.93
C ALA A 230 -2.86 8.23 17.40
N THR A 231 -2.95 9.33 18.14
CA THR A 231 -4.21 9.90 18.61
C THR A 231 -4.40 11.26 17.93
N THR A 232 -5.51 11.40 17.22
CA THR A 232 -5.93 12.66 16.59
C THR A 232 -6.32 13.70 17.62
N THR A 233 -6.47 14.95 17.20
CA THR A 233 -6.90 16.08 18.04
C THR A 233 -8.27 15.86 18.67
N GLU A 234 -9.16 15.11 18.00
CA GLU A 234 -10.48 14.72 18.51
C GLU A 234 -10.48 13.41 19.33
N GLY A 235 -9.30 12.80 19.53
CA GLY A 235 -9.16 11.58 20.34
C GLY A 235 -9.39 10.27 19.58
N THR A 236 -9.67 10.32 18.27
CA THR A 236 -9.68 9.11 17.42
C THR A 236 -8.30 8.49 17.37
N ARG A 237 -8.23 7.17 17.56
CA ARG A 237 -6.98 6.39 17.49
C ARG A 237 -6.83 5.77 16.10
N ILE A 238 -5.65 5.96 15.49
CA ILE A 238 -5.27 5.44 14.18
C ILE A 238 -4.17 4.41 14.39
N VAL A 239 -4.37 3.19 13.88
CA VAL A 239 -3.30 2.18 13.85
C VAL A 239 -2.41 2.46 12.64
N GLN A 240 -1.12 2.67 12.86
CA GLN A 240 -0.19 3.04 11.80
C GLN A 240 0.75 1.87 11.55
N CYS A 241 0.92 1.51 10.28
CA CYS A 241 1.70 0.34 9.91
C CYS A 241 2.67 0.65 8.77
N PHE A 242 3.93 0.31 9.00
CA PHE A 242 4.96 0.20 7.99
C PHE A 242 5.37 -1.26 7.88
N GLN A 243 5.52 -1.75 6.64
CA GLN A 243 6.05 -3.09 6.37
C GLN A 243 6.80 -3.13 5.04
N ASN A 244 8.02 -3.67 5.07
CA ASN A 244 8.89 -3.80 3.92
C ASN A 244 9.99 -4.87 4.17
N TRP A 245 9.77 -6.10 3.69
CA TRP A 245 10.77 -7.17 3.81
C TRP A 245 11.77 -7.22 2.65
N GLN A 246 11.80 -6.23 1.75
CA GLN A 246 12.57 -6.32 0.50
C GLN A 246 14.07 -6.65 0.68
N LYS A 247 14.65 -6.32 1.86
CA LYS A 247 16.06 -6.60 2.20
C LYS A 247 16.29 -7.95 2.89
N GLU A 248 15.25 -8.71 3.24
CA GLU A 248 15.43 -10.09 3.69
C GLU A 248 15.86 -11.01 2.54
N ALA A 249 16.29 -12.22 2.91
CA ALA A 249 16.64 -13.25 1.95
C ALA A 249 15.54 -13.45 0.90
N ARG A 250 15.96 -13.48 -0.38
CA ARG A 250 15.09 -13.65 -1.55
C ARG A 250 14.05 -12.53 -1.71
N GLY A 251 14.46 -11.29 -1.46
CA GLY A 251 13.60 -10.12 -1.65
C GLY A 251 12.41 -10.07 -0.70
N GLY A 252 12.53 -10.60 0.52
CA GLY A 252 11.42 -10.66 1.48
C GLY A 252 10.59 -11.94 1.45
N GLY A 253 10.75 -12.73 0.41
CA GLY A 253 10.08 -14.02 0.32
C GLY A 253 8.59 -13.96 0.04
N GLY A 254 8.11 -12.84 -0.48
CA GLY A 254 6.69 -12.62 -0.77
C GLY A 254 5.82 -12.51 0.49
N LYS A 255 6.42 -12.25 1.67
CA LYS A 255 5.65 -12.04 2.90
C LYS A 255 4.59 -10.95 2.70
N VAL A 256 3.41 -11.19 3.25
CA VAL A 256 2.29 -10.25 3.23
C VAL A 256 1.76 -10.05 4.65
N ARG A 257 1.14 -8.91 4.93
CA ARG A 257 0.35 -8.73 6.15
C ARG A 257 -1.11 -9.11 5.88
N ILE A 258 -1.71 -9.83 6.82
CA ILE A 258 -3.15 -10.11 6.85
C ILE A 258 -3.76 -9.15 7.88
N ALA A 259 -4.57 -8.21 7.40
CA ALA A 259 -5.26 -7.23 8.22
C ALA A 259 -6.74 -7.63 8.37
N THR A 260 -7.12 -8.06 9.57
CA THR A 260 -8.51 -8.44 9.88
C THR A 260 -9.19 -7.36 10.71
N PHE A 261 -10.21 -6.73 10.13
CA PHE A 261 -11.02 -5.68 10.74
C PHE A 261 -12.32 -6.24 11.32
N SER A 262 -12.62 -5.83 12.56
CA SER A 262 -13.89 -6.17 13.20
C SER A 262 -14.95 -5.09 13.03
N ARG A 263 -16.02 -5.44 12.30
CA ARG A 263 -17.18 -4.56 12.04
C ARG A 263 -17.88 -4.04 13.31
N ASN A 264 -17.79 -4.77 14.43
CA ASN A 264 -18.60 -4.52 15.62
C ASN A 264 -17.79 -4.14 16.87
N ARG A 265 -16.45 -4.25 16.84
CA ARG A 265 -15.61 -4.12 18.04
C ARG A 265 -14.39 -3.23 17.87
N LEU A 266 -14.28 -2.52 16.73
CA LEU A 266 -13.24 -1.54 16.44
C LEU A 266 -11.82 -2.06 16.77
N TRP A 267 -11.52 -3.31 16.40
CA TRP A 267 -10.17 -3.85 16.49
C TRP A 267 -9.64 -4.29 15.12
N LEU A 268 -8.33 -4.15 14.97
CA LEU A 268 -7.52 -4.62 13.86
C LEU A 268 -6.57 -5.71 14.38
N THR A 269 -6.57 -6.87 13.75
CA THR A 269 -5.52 -7.87 13.92
C THR A 269 -4.61 -7.83 12.71
N LEU A 270 -3.30 -7.72 12.95
CA LEU A 270 -2.28 -7.88 11.93
C LEU A 270 -1.53 -9.17 12.16
N GLU A 271 -1.31 -9.91 11.08
CA GLU A 271 -0.50 -11.13 11.07
C GLU A 271 0.43 -11.08 9.87
N THR A 272 1.66 -11.60 10.00
CA THR A 272 2.56 -11.79 8.86
C THR A 272 2.39 -13.19 8.32
N TYR A 273 2.08 -13.33 7.03
CA TYR A 273 2.03 -14.62 6.34
C TYR A 273 3.24 -14.78 5.44
N ASP A 274 3.97 -15.87 5.64
CA ASP A 274 5.09 -16.26 4.76
C ASP A 274 4.58 -17.29 3.74
N PRO A 275 4.50 -16.95 2.43
CA PRO A 275 3.98 -17.88 1.42
C PRO A 275 4.93 -19.05 1.13
N VAL A 276 6.20 -18.93 1.49
CA VAL A 276 7.24 -19.94 1.26
C VAL A 276 7.07 -21.06 2.28
N THR A 277 6.86 -20.74 3.56
CA THR A 277 6.62 -21.72 4.64
C THR A 277 5.15 -22.03 4.86
N ARG A 278 4.25 -21.13 4.43
CA ARG A 278 2.80 -21.12 4.71
C ARG A 278 2.45 -20.94 6.19
N GLU A 279 3.38 -20.38 6.96
CA GLU A 279 3.18 -20.09 8.38
C GLU A 279 2.71 -18.65 8.59
N THR A 280 2.11 -18.40 9.74
CA THR A 280 1.66 -17.07 10.17
C THR A 280 2.36 -16.70 11.48
N SER A 281 2.90 -15.47 11.56
CA SER A 281 3.62 -14.92 12.71
C SER A 281 3.15 -13.50 13.06
N ASP A 282 3.76 -12.89 14.08
CA ASP A 282 3.64 -11.47 14.44
C ASP A 282 2.18 -11.01 14.57
N VAL A 283 1.38 -11.81 15.28
CA VAL A 283 -0.03 -11.55 15.55
C VAL A 283 -0.13 -10.42 16.56
N VAL A 284 -0.59 -9.25 16.11
CA VAL A 284 -0.80 -8.08 16.97
C VAL A 284 -2.25 -7.64 16.93
N HIS A 285 -2.83 -7.38 18.11
CA HIS A 285 -4.21 -6.93 18.27
C HIS A 285 -4.26 -5.47 18.71
N TYR A 286 -4.89 -4.63 17.90
CA TYR A 286 -5.11 -3.22 18.19
C TYR A 286 -6.56 -2.98 18.54
N PHE A 287 -6.81 -2.33 19.68
CA PHE A 287 -8.16 -1.97 20.14
C PHE A 287 -8.33 -0.46 20.11
N ARG A 288 -9.33 0.03 19.36
CA ARG A 288 -9.83 1.40 19.44
C ARG A 288 -10.78 1.45 20.65
N LYS A 289 -10.26 1.87 21.80
CA LYS A 289 -11.09 2.36 22.91
C LYS A 289 -11.35 3.83 22.69
#